data_AF-A0A2S3Z4L6-F1
#
_entry.id   AF-A0A2S3Z4L6-F1
#
_cell.length_a   1.000
_cell.length_b   1.000
_cell.length_c   1.000
_cell.angle_alpha   90.00
_cell.angle_beta   90.00
_cell.angle_gamma   90.00
#
_symmetry.space_group_name_H-M   'P 1'
#
loop_
_entity.id
_entity.type
_entity.pdbx_description
1 polymer ?
#
loop_
_entity_poly.entity_id
_entity_poly.type
_entity_poly.pdbx_seq_one_letter_code
_entity_poly.pdbx_strand_id
1 'polypeptide(L)'
;MTVSGGTGLPDPDDDSLVNPAGLYVLRARAIPGGRVEVGGFATFQTVRVRVDGVSSQGQIKIFGDLPPHGVYGRHDDPQVNGVFGRVDFGWLSRFWLTRTSTFDTIDETTPRPGVLAQVDGLEVGLADTCGTVSLAGVPQLQLIWLGAGEPAGDGWALDGYGAFTKLVDRRLVSVVRHVEWTAIWRDLTVQVATIRNGRAVIFAPKGGLPPFDAPEIARAENIHSGWSAVVPFEQLSLRSWTSTERPLGAGVVANCVGLVRGRYALVARPAGPSGPGEDPVPAPGSEIVVKKGRGQTVTDDFVLLPYSRYGRAWDWRVTVDESEVSDLRQVTATTTWQGQTYAVEGGDDSGALVYLNGTSVDVNETTPFVYTAQPADRRVLPVDSIFW
;
A
#
# COMPACT_ATOMS: atom_id res chain seq x y z
N MET A 1 -63.85 -18.99 -14.10
CA MET A 1 -62.94 -18.50 -15.15
C MET A 1 -61.58 -18.27 -14.51
N THR A 2 -60.56 -18.73 -15.22
CA THR A 2 -59.19 -19.00 -14.81
C THR A 2 -58.43 -17.77 -14.29
N VAL A 3 -57.81 -17.93 -13.11
CA VAL A 3 -56.70 -17.12 -12.62
C VAL A 3 -55.45 -17.61 -13.33
N SER A 4 -54.94 -16.85 -14.29
CA SER A 4 -53.62 -17.06 -14.87
C SER A 4 -52.58 -16.39 -13.96
N GLY A 5 -52.07 -17.15 -13.00
CA GLY A 5 -50.83 -16.85 -12.29
C GLY A 5 -49.66 -16.99 -13.25
N GLY A 6 -49.23 -15.89 -13.84
CA GLY A 6 -47.92 -15.80 -14.47
C GLY A 6 -46.88 -15.63 -13.38
N THR A 7 -46.05 -16.65 -13.16
CA THR A 7 -44.74 -16.49 -12.52
C THR A 7 -43.88 -15.63 -13.45
N GLY A 8 -44.04 -14.30 -13.35
CA GLY A 8 -43.13 -13.36 -13.97
C GLY A 8 -41.71 -13.66 -13.47
N LEU A 9 -40.75 -13.64 -14.38
CA LEU A 9 -39.34 -13.59 -14.00
C LEU A 9 -39.17 -12.46 -12.96
N PRO A 10 -38.35 -12.65 -11.92
CA PRO A 10 -38.10 -11.60 -10.94
C PRO A 10 -37.71 -10.32 -11.66
N ASP A 11 -38.30 -9.20 -11.25
CA ASP A 11 -37.92 -7.89 -11.76
C ASP A 11 -36.41 -7.70 -11.48
N PRO A 12 -35.57 -7.50 -12.52
CA PRO A 12 -34.13 -7.30 -12.32
C PRO A 12 -33.79 -6.05 -11.51
N ASP A 13 -34.77 -5.17 -11.26
CA ASP A 13 -34.66 -3.96 -10.42
C ASP A 13 -35.38 -4.10 -9.05
N ASP A 14 -35.74 -5.32 -8.61
CA ASP A 14 -36.35 -5.58 -7.29
C ASP A 14 -35.32 -5.47 -6.14
N ASP A 15 -35.37 -4.36 -5.39
CA ASP A 15 -34.49 -4.04 -4.24
C ASP A 15 -34.98 -4.63 -2.89
N SER A 16 -35.77 -5.71 -2.89
CA SER A 16 -36.25 -6.32 -1.64
C SER A 16 -35.15 -7.11 -0.89
N LEU A 17 -35.26 -7.16 0.46
CA LEU A 17 -34.33 -7.86 1.36
C LEU A 17 -34.16 -9.37 1.08
N VAL A 18 -35.05 -9.95 0.28
CA VAL A 18 -35.05 -11.35 -0.16
C VAL A 18 -34.35 -11.56 -1.50
N ASN A 19 -33.99 -10.48 -2.21
CA ASN A 19 -33.31 -10.52 -3.49
C ASN A 19 -32.36 -9.30 -3.64
N PRO A 20 -31.31 -9.18 -2.81
CA PRO A 20 -30.51 -7.96 -2.77
C PRO A 20 -29.83 -7.74 -4.13
N ALA A 21 -30.11 -6.58 -4.74
CA ALA A 21 -29.32 -6.00 -5.81
C ALA A 21 -27.83 -6.15 -5.46
N GLY A 22 -27.06 -6.68 -6.41
CA GLY A 22 -25.70 -7.15 -6.17
C GLY A 22 -24.80 -6.13 -5.46
N LEU A 23 -23.65 -6.60 -4.98
CA LEU A 23 -22.63 -5.84 -4.22
C LEU A 23 -22.33 -4.39 -4.73
N TYR A 24 -22.68 -4.04 -5.96
CA TYR A 24 -22.66 -2.68 -6.50
C TYR A 24 -23.51 -1.65 -5.72
N VAL A 25 -24.62 -2.04 -5.09
CA VAL A 25 -25.38 -1.11 -4.23
C VAL A 25 -24.60 -0.77 -2.94
N LEU A 26 -23.67 -1.64 -2.54
CA LEU A 26 -22.71 -1.39 -1.46
C LEU A 26 -21.43 -0.67 -1.93
N ARG A 27 -21.23 -0.50 -3.25
CA ARG A 27 -20.00 0.09 -3.84
C ARG A 27 -19.99 1.62 -3.85
N ALA A 28 -21.12 2.28 -3.63
CA ALA A 28 -21.14 3.74 -3.52
C ALA A 28 -22.35 4.17 -2.68
N ARG A 29 -22.32 3.88 -1.38
CA ARG A 29 -23.34 4.42 -0.48
C ARG A 29 -23.03 5.87 -0.19
N ALA A 30 -23.91 6.78 -0.60
CA ALA A 30 -23.88 8.16 -0.12
C ALA A 30 -24.03 8.16 1.41
N ILE A 31 -23.12 8.85 2.08
CA ILE A 31 -23.17 9.12 3.52
C ILE A 31 -23.20 10.63 3.71
N PRO A 32 -23.67 11.16 4.85
CA PRO A 32 -23.56 12.60 5.12
C PRO A 32 -22.11 13.08 4.89
N GLY A 33 -21.94 14.03 3.96
CA GLY A 33 -20.64 14.61 3.62
C GLY A 33 -19.73 13.77 2.71
N GLY A 34 -20.20 12.66 2.12
CA GLY A 34 -19.33 11.85 1.26
C GLY A 34 -19.95 10.57 0.68
N ARG A 35 -19.08 9.62 0.34
CA ARG A 35 -19.42 8.31 -0.24
C ARG A 35 -18.55 7.19 0.35
N VAL A 36 -19.10 5.99 0.39
CA VAL A 36 -18.37 4.77 0.78
C VAL A 36 -18.42 3.74 -0.34
N GLU A 37 -17.25 3.23 -0.72
CA GLU A 37 -17.07 2.09 -1.60
C GLU A 37 -16.56 0.88 -0.83
N VAL A 38 -17.23 -0.26 -0.99
CA VAL A 38 -16.73 -1.56 -0.55
C VAL A 38 -16.24 -2.34 -1.76
N GLY A 39 -14.92 -2.53 -1.83
CA GLY A 39 -14.27 -3.42 -2.79
C GLY A 39 -14.14 -4.82 -2.19
N GLY A 40 -14.45 -5.85 -2.96
CA GLY A 40 -14.15 -7.23 -2.61
C GLY A 40 -12.93 -7.72 -3.38
N PHE A 41 -12.16 -8.61 -2.77
CA PHE A 41 -11.08 -9.34 -3.43
C PHE A 41 -11.18 -10.80 -3.04
N ALA A 42 -10.72 -11.66 -3.94
CA ALA A 42 -10.65 -13.09 -3.73
C ALA A 42 -9.47 -13.69 -4.50
N THR A 43 -9.20 -14.97 -4.27
CA THR A 43 -8.26 -15.77 -5.04
C THR A 43 -9.04 -16.75 -5.92
N PHE A 44 -8.76 -16.73 -7.21
CA PHE A 44 -9.28 -17.66 -8.21
C PHE A 44 -8.12 -18.39 -8.88
N GLN A 45 -8.04 -19.72 -8.72
CA GLN A 45 -6.97 -20.54 -9.29
C GLN A 45 -5.57 -19.94 -9.07
N THR A 46 -5.24 -19.59 -7.82
CA THR A 46 -3.98 -18.93 -7.38
C THR A 46 -3.77 -17.48 -7.81
N VAL A 47 -4.65 -16.91 -8.64
CA VAL A 47 -4.56 -15.50 -9.05
C VAL A 47 -5.50 -14.65 -8.22
N ARG A 48 -5.02 -13.49 -7.76
CA ARG A 48 -5.86 -12.50 -7.11
C ARG A 48 -6.79 -11.86 -8.13
N VAL A 49 -8.06 -11.77 -7.74
CA VAL A 49 -9.09 -11.15 -8.55
C VAL A 49 -9.84 -10.13 -7.71
N ARG A 50 -10.16 -8.98 -8.30
CA ARG A 50 -11.12 -8.04 -7.73
C ARG A 50 -12.50 -8.63 -7.92
N VAL A 51 -13.30 -8.69 -6.86
CA VAL A 51 -14.68 -9.14 -6.91
C VAL A 51 -15.56 -7.95 -7.25
N ASP A 52 -16.17 -8.03 -8.43
CA ASP A 52 -16.99 -6.99 -9.05
C ASP A 52 -18.48 -7.04 -8.78
N GLY A 53 -18.95 -8.17 -8.28
CA GLY A 53 -20.31 -8.32 -7.82
C GLY A 53 -20.80 -9.75 -8.00
N VAL A 54 -22.10 -9.94 -7.82
CA VAL A 54 -22.77 -11.23 -8.04
C VAL A 54 -23.73 -11.05 -9.22
N SER A 55 -23.75 -12.02 -10.13
CA SER A 55 -24.71 -12.07 -11.23
C SER A 55 -26.08 -12.53 -10.71
N SER A 56 -27.13 -12.28 -11.48
CA SER A 56 -28.47 -12.80 -11.19
C SER A 56 -28.56 -14.33 -11.14
N GLN A 57 -27.52 -15.04 -11.61
CA GLN A 57 -27.41 -16.50 -11.57
C GLN A 57 -26.55 -16.98 -10.38
N GLY A 58 -26.20 -16.10 -9.45
CA GLY A 58 -25.38 -16.44 -8.27
C GLY A 58 -23.88 -16.57 -8.56
N GLN A 59 -23.42 -16.21 -9.76
CA GLN A 59 -22.00 -16.27 -10.14
C GLN A 59 -21.27 -14.99 -9.76
N ILE A 60 -20.01 -15.09 -9.36
CA ILE A 60 -19.23 -13.94 -8.92
C ILE A 60 -18.53 -13.30 -10.12
N LYS A 61 -18.82 -12.03 -10.40
CA LYS A 61 -18.09 -11.22 -11.37
C LYS A 61 -16.72 -10.90 -10.79
N ILE A 62 -15.67 -11.14 -11.57
CA ILE A 62 -14.29 -10.93 -11.16
C ILE A 62 -13.49 -10.20 -12.24
N PHE A 63 -12.46 -9.48 -11.82
CA PHE A 63 -11.53 -8.73 -12.67
C PHE A 63 -10.08 -8.98 -12.25
N GLY A 64 -9.20 -9.18 -13.22
CA GLY A 64 -7.76 -9.36 -12.98
C GLY A 64 -7.10 -10.14 -14.11
N ASP A 65 -5.98 -10.81 -13.80
CA ASP A 65 -5.29 -11.71 -14.73
C ASP A 65 -5.98 -13.09 -14.75
N LEU A 66 -7.16 -13.14 -15.38
CA LEU A 66 -7.99 -14.34 -15.37
C LEU A 66 -7.46 -15.41 -16.34
N PRO A 67 -7.37 -16.68 -15.92
CA PRO A 67 -6.95 -17.77 -16.80
C PRO A 67 -8.00 -18.02 -17.90
N PRO A 68 -7.60 -18.68 -19.00
CA PRO A 68 -8.48 -18.89 -20.16
C PRO A 68 -9.61 -19.89 -19.91
N HIS A 69 -9.55 -20.71 -18.86
CA HIS A 69 -10.52 -21.76 -18.55
C HIS A 69 -11.15 -21.53 -17.17
N GLY A 70 -12.38 -22.01 -16.98
CA GLY A 70 -13.12 -21.87 -15.71
C GLY A 70 -13.73 -20.48 -15.48
N VAL A 71 -13.70 -19.60 -16.48
CA VAL A 71 -14.20 -18.23 -16.42
C VAL A 71 -15.30 -18.04 -17.46
N TYR A 72 -16.52 -17.78 -17.01
CA TYR A 72 -17.68 -17.53 -17.85
C TYR A 72 -17.69 -16.09 -18.35
N GLY A 73 -18.01 -15.89 -19.64
CA GLY A 73 -18.12 -14.55 -20.22
C GLY A 73 -16.82 -13.75 -20.17
N ARG A 74 -15.67 -14.44 -20.26
CA ARG A 74 -14.33 -13.84 -20.25
C ARG A 74 -14.21 -12.83 -21.40
N HIS A 75 -13.81 -11.60 -21.07
CA HIS A 75 -13.52 -10.56 -22.06
C HIS A 75 -12.39 -9.66 -21.56
N ASP A 76 -11.53 -9.25 -22.49
CA ASP A 76 -10.43 -8.34 -22.21
C ASP A 76 -10.93 -6.91 -22.30
N ASP A 77 -10.58 -6.07 -21.32
CA ASP A 77 -10.81 -4.63 -21.38
C ASP A 77 -9.46 -3.89 -21.55
N PRO A 78 -9.17 -3.40 -22.77
CA PRO A 78 -7.91 -2.72 -23.07
C PRO A 78 -7.80 -1.35 -22.40
N GLN A 79 -8.88 -0.74 -21.88
CA GLN A 79 -8.82 0.56 -21.21
C GLN A 79 -8.22 0.46 -19.80
N VAL A 80 -8.43 -0.68 -19.13
CA VAL A 80 -7.97 -0.93 -17.76
C VAL A 80 -6.85 -1.96 -17.67
N ASN A 81 -6.37 -2.47 -18.83
CA ASN A 81 -5.35 -3.51 -18.93
C ASN A 81 -5.62 -4.70 -17.99
N GLY A 82 -6.77 -5.35 -18.17
CA GLY A 82 -7.16 -6.54 -17.40
C GLY A 82 -8.30 -7.33 -18.04
N VAL A 83 -8.61 -8.48 -17.45
CA VAL A 83 -9.64 -9.42 -17.94
C VAL A 83 -10.80 -9.45 -16.97
N PHE A 84 -12.02 -9.35 -17.51
CA PHE A 84 -13.26 -9.53 -16.75
C PHE A 84 -13.85 -10.91 -17.02
N GLY A 85 -14.57 -11.45 -16.03
CA GLY A 85 -15.28 -12.71 -16.18
C GLY A 85 -16.17 -13.02 -14.99
N ARG A 86 -16.79 -14.20 -15.02
CA ARG A 86 -17.63 -14.72 -13.93
C ARG A 86 -17.16 -16.10 -13.54
N VAL A 87 -17.21 -16.42 -12.24
CA VAL A 87 -16.86 -17.73 -11.71
C VAL A 87 -17.85 -18.15 -10.64
N ASP A 88 -17.96 -19.44 -10.38
CA ASP A 88 -18.79 -19.93 -9.27
C ASP A 88 -18.14 -19.57 -7.94
N PHE A 89 -18.94 -19.17 -6.94
CA PHE A 89 -18.41 -18.74 -5.64
C PHE A 89 -17.53 -19.81 -4.97
N GLY A 90 -17.86 -21.10 -5.11
CA GLY A 90 -17.07 -22.20 -4.56
C GLY A 90 -15.66 -22.34 -5.15
N TRP A 91 -15.36 -21.65 -6.25
CA TRP A 91 -14.03 -21.62 -6.87
C TRP A 91 -13.20 -20.43 -6.39
N LEU A 92 -13.83 -19.51 -5.67
CA LEU A 92 -13.15 -18.43 -4.98
C LEU A 92 -12.74 -18.88 -3.59
N SER A 93 -11.55 -18.46 -3.20
CA SER A 93 -11.06 -18.62 -1.83
C SER A 93 -10.58 -17.28 -1.29
N ARG A 94 -10.49 -17.18 0.04
CA ARG A 94 -9.93 -16.01 0.77
C ARG A 94 -10.55 -14.70 0.33
N PHE A 95 -11.80 -14.53 0.70
CA PHE A 95 -12.51 -13.29 0.47
C PHE A 95 -12.10 -12.24 1.51
N TRP A 96 -11.69 -11.06 1.06
CA TRP A 96 -11.55 -9.90 1.94
C TRP A 96 -12.20 -8.67 1.34
N LEU A 97 -12.58 -7.77 2.24
CA LEU A 97 -13.21 -6.51 1.90
C LEU A 97 -12.24 -5.37 2.19
N THR A 98 -12.17 -4.43 1.26
CA THR A 98 -11.58 -3.11 1.46
C THR A 98 -12.70 -2.09 1.52
N ARG A 99 -12.68 -1.24 2.54
CA ARG A 99 -13.65 -0.14 2.66
C ARG A 99 -12.95 1.17 2.38
N THR A 100 -13.38 1.86 1.34
CA THR A 100 -12.89 3.18 0.96
C THR A 100 -13.97 4.20 1.23
N SER A 101 -13.72 5.17 2.10
CA SER A 101 -14.66 6.28 2.38
C SER A 101 -14.04 7.57 1.86
N THR A 102 -14.76 8.32 1.02
CA THR A 102 -14.35 9.63 0.51
C THR A 102 -15.30 10.69 1.06
N PHE A 103 -14.75 11.79 1.55
CA PHE A 103 -15.51 12.92 2.08
C PHE A 103 -15.07 14.20 1.39
N ASP A 104 -16.02 15.09 1.10
CA ASP A 104 -15.79 16.34 0.36
C ASP A 104 -15.43 17.52 1.28
N THR A 105 -15.22 17.27 2.57
CA THR A 105 -14.87 18.28 3.56
C THR A 105 -13.80 17.75 4.49
N ILE A 106 -12.86 18.63 4.85
CA ILE A 106 -11.84 18.39 5.87
C ILE A 106 -12.11 19.37 7.01
N ASP A 107 -12.21 18.83 8.21
CA ASP A 107 -12.49 19.55 9.44
C ASP A 107 -11.54 19.11 10.58
N GLU A 108 -11.78 19.63 11.79
CA GLU A 108 -10.96 19.34 12.97
C GLU A 108 -11.00 17.87 13.41
N THR A 109 -12.01 17.11 12.96
CA THR A 109 -12.17 15.69 13.27
C THR A 109 -11.54 14.78 12.21
N THR A 110 -11.08 15.36 11.10
CA THR A 110 -10.52 14.60 9.98
C THR A 110 -9.17 13.99 10.36
N PRO A 111 -8.98 12.66 10.20
CA PRO A 111 -7.71 12.01 10.51
C PRO A 111 -6.57 12.55 9.66
N ARG A 112 -5.36 12.63 10.23
CA ARG A 112 -4.17 13.07 9.49
C ARG A 112 -3.86 12.09 8.34
N PRO A 113 -3.32 12.60 7.21
CA PRO A 113 -2.92 11.73 6.12
C PRO A 113 -1.73 10.83 6.54
N GLY A 114 -1.72 9.59 6.05
CA GLY A 114 -0.74 8.57 6.39
C GLY A 114 -1.34 7.17 6.56
N VAL A 115 -0.54 6.21 7.05
CA VAL A 115 -1.03 4.90 7.50
C VAL A 115 -1.29 4.96 9.00
N LEU A 116 -2.52 4.67 9.39
CA LEU A 116 -2.97 4.70 10.78
C LEU A 116 -3.45 3.31 11.22
N ALA A 117 -3.36 3.05 12.52
CA ALA A 117 -3.91 1.86 13.15
C ALA A 117 -4.39 2.20 14.57
N GLN A 118 -5.23 1.32 15.11
CA GLN A 118 -5.67 1.35 16.50
C GLN A 118 -4.95 0.24 17.27
N VAL A 119 -4.25 0.59 18.35
CA VAL A 119 -3.55 -0.35 19.25
C VAL A 119 -3.95 0.01 20.68
N ASP A 120 -4.54 -0.94 21.41
CA ASP A 120 -5.00 -0.73 22.79
C ASP A 120 -5.89 0.51 22.98
N GLY A 121 -6.72 0.83 21.98
CA GLY A 121 -7.61 2.01 21.97
C GLY A 121 -6.94 3.33 21.64
N LEU A 122 -5.65 3.31 21.28
CA LEU A 122 -4.87 4.47 20.86
C LEU A 122 -4.71 4.51 19.35
N GLU A 123 -5.01 5.65 18.73
CA GLU A 123 -4.68 5.89 17.32
C GLU A 123 -3.19 6.18 17.17
N VAL A 124 -2.51 5.40 16.34
CA VAL A 124 -1.07 5.51 16.07
C VAL A 124 -0.81 5.54 14.58
N GLY A 125 0.26 6.24 14.17
CA GLY A 125 0.79 6.15 12.82
C GLY A 125 1.65 4.89 12.67
N LEU A 126 1.73 4.35 11.45
CA LEU A 126 2.65 3.25 11.13
C LEU A 126 3.71 3.74 10.16
N ALA A 127 4.98 3.47 10.50
CA ALA A 127 6.10 3.77 9.62
C ALA A 127 6.17 2.83 8.41
N ASP A 128 5.63 1.62 8.52
CA ASP A 128 5.59 0.61 7.45
C ASP A 128 4.51 -0.44 7.73
N THR A 129 3.74 -0.82 6.71
CA THR A 129 2.73 -1.88 6.80
C THR A 129 3.32 -3.28 6.70
N CYS A 130 4.48 -3.46 6.07
CA CYS A 130 5.12 -4.77 5.96
C CYS A 130 5.83 -5.17 7.27
N GLY A 131 5.96 -4.23 8.19
CA GLY A 131 6.81 -4.36 9.36
C GLY A 131 8.27 -4.16 8.97
N THR A 132 9.04 -3.51 9.82
CA THR A 132 10.48 -3.40 9.62
C THR A 132 11.12 -4.12 10.79
N VAL A 133 11.79 -5.22 10.45
CA VAL A 133 12.15 -6.33 11.32
C VAL A 133 12.84 -5.88 12.60
N SER A 134 12.48 -6.53 13.71
CA SER A 134 13.16 -6.38 14.99
C SER A 134 14.59 -6.91 14.95
N LEU A 135 15.42 -6.53 15.93
CA LEU A 135 16.76 -7.11 16.15
C LEU A 135 16.80 -8.65 16.18
N ALA A 136 15.68 -9.31 16.45
CA ALA A 136 15.55 -10.77 16.55
C ALA A 136 15.09 -11.46 15.24
N GLY A 137 14.98 -10.73 14.13
CA GLY A 137 14.50 -11.29 12.86
C GLY A 137 12.98 -11.39 12.74
N VAL A 138 12.22 -11.13 13.80
CA VAL A 138 10.74 -11.15 13.76
C VAL A 138 10.21 -9.83 13.18
N PRO A 139 9.29 -9.84 12.19
CA PRO A 139 8.62 -8.64 11.71
C PRO A 139 7.88 -7.94 12.86
N GLN A 140 8.26 -6.70 13.14
CA GLN A 140 7.59 -5.82 14.08
C GLN A 140 7.07 -4.58 13.35
N LEU A 141 6.02 -3.98 13.90
CA LEU A 141 5.54 -2.69 13.42
C LEU A 141 6.24 -1.59 14.19
N GLN A 142 6.73 -0.58 13.48
CA GLN A 142 7.17 0.67 14.09
C GLN A 142 6.00 1.65 14.14
N LEU A 143 5.50 1.86 15.36
CA LEU A 143 4.47 2.85 15.67
C LEU A 143 5.08 4.25 15.71
N ILE A 144 4.31 5.24 15.29
CA ILE A 144 4.63 6.66 15.35
C ILE A 144 3.56 7.33 16.19
N TRP A 145 3.98 8.07 17.20
CA TRP A 145 3.10 8.87 18.03
C TRP A 145 2.53 10.06 17.24
N LEU A 146 1.21 10.24 17.30
CA LEU A 146 0.51 11.29 16.56
C LEU A 146 0.25 12.55 17.40
N GLY A 147 0.35 12.45 18.73
CA GLY A 147 0.06 13.54 19.66
C GLY A 147 1.16 14.61 19.70
N ALA A 148 0.79 15.80 20.18
CA ALA A 148 1.70 16.95 20.27
C ALA A 148 2.62 16.94 21.51
N GLY A 149 2.35 16.10 22.51
CA GLY A 149 3.15 15.94 23.73
C GLY A 149 3.88 14.61 23.79
N GLU A 150 4.50 14.30 24.92
CA GLU A 150 5.10 12.98 25.16
C GLU A 150 4.03 11.89 25.28
N PRO A 151 4.23 10.71 24.69
CA PRO A 151 3.30 9.59 24.82
C PRO A 151 3.38 8.99 26.23
N ALA A 152 2.24 8.52 26.75
CA ALA A 152 2.20 7.76 27.98
C ALA A 152 2.70 6.31 27.75
N GLY A 153 3.30 5.73 28.80
CA GLY A 153 3.75 4.34 28.84
C GLY A 153 5.19 4.13 28.36
N ASP A 154 5.69 2.91 28.56
CA ASP A 154 7.10 2.58 28.33
C ASP A 154 7.41 2.20 26.87
N GLY A 155 8.67 2.35 26.48
CA GLY A 155 9.22 1.86 25.21
C GLY A 155 9.13 2.83 24.02
N TRP A 156 8.70 4.07 24.26
CA TRP A 156 8.78 5.15 23.28
C TRP A 156 10.18 5.78 23.27
N ALA A 157 10.70 6.04 22.07
CA ALA A 157 11.96 6.74 21.88
C ALA A 157 11.80 7.85 20.83
N LEU A 158 12.42 9.01 21.06
CA LEU A 158 12.43 10.10 20.10
C LEU A 158 13.31 9.71 18.91
N ASP A 159 12.76 9.80 17.71
CA ASP A 159 13.51 9.64 16.46
C ASP A 159 14.22 10.94 16.07
N GLY A 160 15.18 10.85 15.15
CA GLY A 160 15.93 12.01 14.64
C GLY A 160 15.09 12.96 13.77
N TYR A 161 13.81 12.66 13.58
CA TYR A 161 12.87 13.56 12.91
C TYR A 161 12.00 14.33 13.93
N GLY A 162 12.08 14.00 15.22
CA GLY A 162 11.33 14.64 16.32
C GLY A 162 9.98 14.01 16.63
N ALA A 163 9.77 12.72 16.33
CA ALA A 163 8.56 11.97 16.70
C ALA A 163 8.92 10.83 17.63
N PHE A 164 8.02 10.51 18.55
CA PHE A 164 8.19 9.32 19.37
C PHE A 164 7.81 8.07 18.57
N THR A 165 8.67 7.05 18.62
CA THR A 165 8.43 5.77 17.96
C THR A 165 8.59 4.61 18.93
N LYS A 166 7.91 3.51 18.64
CA LYS A 166 7.97 2.27 19.43
C LYS A 166 7.81 1.07 18.51
N LEU A 167 8.56 0.00 18.77
CA LEU A 167 8.36 -1.29 18.10
C LEU A 167 7.36 -2.14 18.87
N VAL A 168 6.43 -2.76 18.14
CA VAL A 168 5.43 -3.66 18.72
C VAL A 168 5.23 -4.93 17.87
N ASP A 169 4.66 -5.96 18.48
CA ASP A 169 4.25 -7.17 17.76
C ASP A 169 3.18 -6.82 16.72
N ARG A 170 3.38 -7.32 15.50
CA ARG A 170 2.46 -7.15 14.38
C ARG A 170 1.03 -7.57 14.72
N ARG A 171 0.86 -8.61 15.54
CA ARG A 171 -0.44 -9.18 15.93
C ARG A 171 -1.33 -8.20 16.69
N LEU A 172 -0.76 -7.14 17.25
CA LEU A 172 -1.52 -6.10 17.94
C LEU A 172 -2.29 -5.18 16.97
N VAL A 173 -2.02 -5.26 15.67
CA VAL A 173 -2.70 -4.51 14.62
C VAL A 173 -3.40 -5.49 13.68
N SER A 174 -4.72 -5.40 13.59
CA SER A 174 -5.53 -6.23 12.69
C SER A 174 -5.95 -5.50 11.42
N VAL A 175 -6.13 -4.18 11.50
CA VAL A 175 -6.60 -3.31 10.41
C VAL A 175 -5.69 -2.11 10.30
N VAL A 176 -5.35 -1.76 9.06
CA VAL A 176 -4.67 -0.52 8.73
C VAL A 176 -5.60 0.39 7.93
N ARG A 177 -5.55 1.68 8.24
CA ARG A 177 -6.28 2.74 7.55
C ARG A 177 -5.29 3.61 6.79
N HIS A 178 -5.41 3.64 5.47
CA HIS A 178 -4.66 4.57 4.63
C HIS A 178 -5.51 5.82 4.43
N VAL A 179 -5.03 6.95 4.92
CA VAL A 179 -5.69 8.25 4.79
C VAL A 179 -4.92 9.10 3.80
N GLU A 180 -5.59 9.57 2.75
CA GLU A 180 -5.04 10.50 1.76
C GLU A 180 -5.94 11.72 1.69
N TRP A 181 -5.37 12.93 1.74
CA TRP A 181 -6.14 14.15 1.49
C TRP A 181 -5.92 14.64 0.06
N THR A 182 -6.87 15.37 -0.47
CA THR A 182 -6.77 16.13 -1.72
C THR A 182 -6.84 17.60 -1.38
N ALA A 183 -5.98 18.40 -1.98
CA ALA A 183 -5.94 19.84 -1.83
C ALA A 183 -5.67 20.53 -3.16
N ILE A 184 -5.90 21.84 -3.21
CA ILE A 184 -5.40 22.71 -4.28
C ILE A 184 -4.17 23.45 -3.75
N TRP A 185 -3.09 23.42 -4.53
CA TRP A 185 -1.89 24.22 -4.32
C TRP A 185 -1.55 24.93 -5.62
N ARG A 186 -1.53 26.27 -5.61
CA ARG A 186 -1.30 27.10 -6.81
C ARG A 186 -2.14 26.63 -8.02
N ASP A 187 -3.45 26.44 -7.80
CA ASP A 187 -4.44 25.96 -8.78
C ASP A 187 -4.29 24.50 -9.25
N LEU A 188 -3.33 23.75 -8.69
CA LEU A 188 -3.13 22.34 -9.02
C LEU A 188 -3.76 21.43 -7.96
N THR A 189 -4.52 20.45 -8.43
CA THR A 189 -5.03 19.37 -7.57
C THR A 189 -3.88 18.43 -7.21
N VAL A 190 -3.60 18.36 -5.92
CA VAL A 190 -2.52 17.54 -5.35
C VAL A 190 -3.06 16.62 -4.28
N GLN A 191 -2.37 15.52 -4.06
CA GLN A 191 -2.61 14.63 -2.93
C GLN A 191 -1.66 15.00 -1.80
N VAL A 192 -2.17 15.08 -0.57
CA VAL A 192 -1.39 15.32 0.65
C VAL A 192 -1.17 13.98 1.34
N ALA A 193 0.10 13.60 1.46
CA ALA A 193 0.48 12.28 1.98
C ALA A 193 0.83 12.30 3.47
N THR A 194 1.37 13.41 3.97
CA THR A 194 1.75 13.59 5.37
C THR A 194 1.77 15.08 5.70
N ILE A 195 1.49 15.41 6.97
CA ILE A 195 1.57 16.77 7.50
C ILE A 195 2.37 16.72 8.79
N ARG A 196 3.41 17.55 8.88
CA ARG A 196 4.29 17.63 10.04
C ARG A 196 4.81 19.04 10.22
N ASN A 197 4.80 19.56 11.44
CA ASN A 197 5.37 20.86 11.81
C ASN A 197 4.91 22.02 10.88
N GLY A 198 3.62 22.05 10.53
CA GLY A 198 3.05 23.08 9.65
C GLY A 198 3.45 22.95 8.18
N ARG A 199 4.10 21.85 7.78
CA ARG A 199 4.50 21.53 6.41
C ARG A 199 3.74 20.32 5.92
N ALA A 200 3.38 20.32 4.65
CA ALA A 200 2.69 19.25 3.96
C ALA A 200 3.57 18.72 2.83
N VAL A 201 3.68 17.39 2.75
CA VAL A 201 4.29 16.74 1.58
C VAL A 201 3.16 16.44 0.60
N ILE A 202 3.26 17.06 -0.57
CA ILE A 202 2.27 16.96 -1.63
C ILE A 202 2.85 16.26 -2.86
N PHE A 203 1.98 15.62 -3.63
CA PHE A 203 2.35 15.09 -4.93
C PHE A 203 1.24 15.27 -5.95
N ALA A 204 1.64 15.43 -7.20
CA ALA A 204 0.73 15.47 -8.33
C ALA A 204 0.60 14.06 -8.94
N PRO A 205 -0.62 13.68 -9.39
CA PRO A 205 -0.80 12.47 -10.17
C PRO A 205 -0.06 12.54 -11.51
N LYS A 206 0.08 11.39 -12.18
CA LYS A 206 0.73 11.29 -13.50
C LYS A 206 0.15 12.29 -14.50
N GLY A 207 1.01 13.03 -15.19
CA GLY A 207 0.63 14.04 -16.18
C GLY A 207 0.31 15.43 -15.59
N GLY A 208 0.40 15.59 -14.26
CA GLY A 208 0.38 16.92 -13.66
C GLY A 208 1.69 17.64 -13.96
N LEU A 209 1.66 18.63 -14.84
CA LEU A 209 2.82 19.46 -15.12
C LEU A 209 3.16 20.31 -13.88
N PRO A 210 4.44 20.41 -13.49
CA PRO A 210 4.83 21.37 -12.46
C PRO A 210 4.49 22.78 -12.94
N PRO A 211 4.08 23.69 -12.06
CA PRO A 211 4.09 25.11 -12.38
C PRO A 211 5.54 25.50 -12.69
N PHE A 212 5.77 26.06 -13.87
CA PHE A 212 7.07 26.64 -14.23
C PHE A 212 7.44 27.65 -13.12
N ASP A 213 8.64 27.52 -12.56
CA ASP A 213 9.21 28.38 -11.49
C ASP A 213 8.79 28.12 -10.02
N ALA A 214 8.57 26.85 -9.62
CA ALA A 214 8.43 26.50 -8.19
C ALA A 214 9.70 25.82 -7.61
N PRO A 215 10.56 26.54 -6.87
CA PRO A 215 11.79 25.97 -6.30
C PRO A 215 11.54 24.91 -5.20
N GLU A 216 10.33 24.84 -4.66
CA GLU A 216 9.93 23.86 -3.64
C GLU A 216 9.67 22.47 -4.21
N ILE A 217 9.60 22.36 -5.55
CA ILE A 217 9.42 21.09 -6.24
C ILE A 217 10.76 20.38 -6.24
N ALA A 218 10.82 19.27 -5.52
CA ALA A 218 12.04 18.49 -5.40
C ALA A 218 12.44 17.89 -6.75
N ARG A 219 11.48 17.43 -7.58
CA ARG A 219 11.71 16.96 -8.97
C ARG A 219 10.44 16.96 -9.82
N ALA A 220 10.62 17.32 -11.10
CA ALA A 220 9.64 17.24 -12.16
C ALA A 220 10.03 16.19 -13.22
N GLU A 221 9.07 15.33 -13.55
CA GLU A 221 8.93 14.43 -14.71
C GLU A 221 10.16 13.67 -15.25
N ASN A 222 10.02 12.33 -15.25
CA ASN A 222 10.31 11.56 -16.45
C ASN A 222 8.97 11.06 -17.05
N ILE A 223 9.02 10.43 -18.22
CA ILE A 223 7.85 9.98 -19.01
C ILE A 223 6.85 9.05 -18.27
N HIS A 224 7.20 8.58 -17.07
CA HIS A 224 6.42 7.63 -16.28
C HIS A 224 5.88 8.19 -14.95
N SER A 225 6.24 9.40 -14.53
CA SER A 225 5.90 9.94 -13.20
C SER A 225 5.52 11.44 -13.15
N GLY A 226 4.62 11.81 -12.24
CA GLY A 226 4.39 13.20 -11.81
C GLY A 226 5.49 13.75 -10.89
N TRP A 227 5.17 14.73 -10.03
CA TRP A 227 6.12 15.44 -9.16
C TRP A 227 5.68 15.46 -7.68
N SER A 228 6.62 15.77 -6.79
CA SER A 228 6.34 16.00 -5.35
C SER A 228 7.04 17.25 -4.82
N ALA A 229 6.49 17.82 -3.76
CA ALA A 229 6.99 19.04 -3.12
C ALA A 229 6.70 19.05 -1.62
N VAL A 230 7.48 19.82 -0.88
CA VAL A 230 7.21 20.15 0.52
C VAL A 230 6.79 21.61 0.61
N VAL A 231 5.58 21.86 1.08
CA VAL A 231 4.99 23.20 1.09
C VAL A 231 4.44 23.54 2.47
N PRO A 232 4.36 24.82 2.88
CA PRO A 232 3.61 25.20 4.07
C PRO A 232 2.16 24.74 3.96
N PHE A 233 1.64 24.15 5.03
CA PHE A 233 0.26 23.64 5.08
C PHE A 233 -0.78 24.74 4.84
N GLU A 234 -0.49 25.97 5.31
CA GLU A 234 -1.31 27.16 5.09
C GLU A 234 -1.47 27.55 3.60
N GLN A 235 -0.60 27.06 2.70
CA GLN A 235 -0.74 27.28 1.25
C GLN A 235 -1.71 26.31 0.59
N LEU A 236 -2.23 25.31 1.32
CA LEU A 236 -3.14 24.31 0.78
C LEU A 236 -4.59 24.71 0.98
N SER A 237 -5.35 24.71 -0.11
CA SER A 237 -6.81 24.77 -0.04
C SER A 237 -7.37 23.35 -0.04
N LEU A 238 -7.67 22.83 1.16
CA LEU A 238 -8.16 21.47 1.38
C LEU A 238 -9.49 21.22 0.66
N ARG A 239 -9.63 20.06 0.02
CA ARG A 239 -10.80 19.72 -0.81
C ARG A 239 -11.56 18.50 -0.34
N SER A 240 -10.87 17.39 -0.14
CA SER A 240 -11.50 16.12 0.19
C SER A 240 -10.50 15.20 0.85
N TRP A 241 -10.98 14.13 1.45
CA TRP A 241 -10.09 13.07 1.93
C TRP A 241 -10.69 11.71 1.66
N THR A 242 -9.81 10.72 1.55
CA THR A 242 -10.15 9.32 1.38
C THR A 242 -9.51 8.49 2.48
N SER A 243 -10.27 7.56 3.04
CA SER A 243 -9.80 6.57 4.01
C SER A 243 -10.09 5.17 3.50
N THR A 244 -9.03 4.41 3.28
CA THR A 244 -9.07 3.02 2.83
C THR A 244 -8.67 2.10 3.97
N GLU A 245 -9.62 1.33 4.48
CA GLU A 245 -9.41 0.33 5.53
C GLU A 245 -9.22 -1.05 4.91
N ARG A 246 -8.19 -1.77 5.36
CA ARG A 246 -7.88 -3.13 4.93
C ARG A 246 -7.20 -3.93 6.05
N PRO A 247 -7.27 -5.28 6.01
CA PRO A 247 -6.51 -6.12 6.93
C PRO A 247 -5.02 -5.81 6.87
N LEU A 248 -4.33 -5.96 8.00
CA LEU A 248 -2.88 -5.95 8.02
C LEU A 248 -2.35 -7.18 7.26
N GLY A 249 -1.39 -6.98 6.36
CA GLY A 249 -0.87 -8.06 5.51
C GLY A 249 -0.04 -9.11 6.27
N ALA A 250 0.59 -10.02 5.53
CA ALA A 250 1.36 -11.12 6.10
C ALA A 250 2.69 -10.69 6.76
N GLY A 251 3.20 -9.49 6.44
CA GLY A 251 4.43 -8.97 7.04
C GLY A 251 5.67 -9.62 6.45
N VAL A 252 5.66 -9.83 5.13
CA VAL A 252 6.79 -10.44 4.42
C VAL A 252 7.90 -9.40 4.26
N VAL A 253 9.06 -9.68 4.88
CA VAL A 253 10.27 -8.86 4.78
C VAL A 253 11.45 -9.79 4.46
N ALA A 254 11.90 -9.74 3.21
CA ALA A 254 13.09 -10.45 2.74
C ALA A 254 13.99 -9.44 2.02
N ASN A 255 14.67 -8.59 2.80
CA ASN A 255 15.47 -7.48 2.27
C ASN A 255 16.49 -6.97 3.29
N CYS A 256 17.27 -5.97 2.90
CA CYS A 256 18.14 -5.22 3.80
C CYS A 256 17.36 -4.13 4.54
N VAL A 257 17.54 -4.09 5.86
CA VAL A 257 16.97 -3.08 6.76
C VAL A 257 18.06 -2.37 7.53
N GLY A 258 17.89 -1.08 7.81
CA GLY A 258 18.80 -0.31 8.63
C GLY A 258 18.05 0.65 9.54
N LEU A 259 18.67 0.99 10.67
CA LEU A 259 18.21 2.04 11.57
C LEU A 259 18.73 3.39 11.06
N VAL A 260 17.81 4.19 10.53
CA VAL A 260 18.06 5.52 9.97
C VAL A 260 17.38 6.56 10.85
N ARG A 261 18.18 7.42 11.50
CA ARG A 261 17.66 8.47 12.41
C ARG A 261 16.63 7.92 13.41
N GLY A 262 16.87 6.75 13.99
CA GLY A 262 15.95 6.10 14.95
C GLY A 262 14.75 5.37 14.33
N ARG A 263 14.61 5.32 12.99
CA ARG A 263 13.58 4.55 12.29
C ARG A 263 14.17 3.37 11.52
N TYR A 264 13.55 2.21 11.67
CA TYR A 264 13.89 1.09 10.79
C TYR A 264 13.24 1.30 9.42
N ALA A 265 14.04 1.11 8.38
CA ALA A 265 13.57 1.22 7.00
C ALA A 265 14.28 0.24 6.08
N LEU A 266 13.64 -0.06 4.95
CA LEU A 266 14.27 -0.78 3.85
C LEU A 266 15.36 0.11 3.24
N VAL A 267 16.56 -0.45 3.06
CA VAL A 267 17.72 0.28 2.57
C VAL A 267 18.31 -0.40 1.33
N ALA A 268 18.80 0.42 0.41
CA ALA A 268 19.41 -0.02 -0.85
C ALA A 268 20.53 0.95 -1.24
N ARG A 269 21.36 0.53 -2.20
CA ARG A 269 22.31 1.45 -2.84
C ARG A 269 21.66 2.16 -4.03
N PRO A 270 21.98 3.43 -4.28
CA PRO A 270 21.57 4.09 -5.51
C PRO A 270 22.16 3.35 -6.71
N ALA A 271 21.37 3.15 -7.77
CA ALA A 271 21.92 2.73 -9.05
C ALA A 271 22.73 3.86 -9.69
N GLY A 272 23.86 3.51 -10.29
CA GLY A 272 24.56 4.37 -11.23
C GLY A 272 23.83 4.43 -12.58
N PRO A 273 24.31 5.27 -13.51
CA PRO A 273 23.80 5.28 -14.88
C PRO A 273 23.95 3.88 -15.50
N SER A 274 22.85 3.32 -16.00
CA SER A 274 22.82 2.02 -16.70
C SER A 274 22.06 2.14 -18.00
N GLY A 275 22.57 1.51 -19.06
CA GLY A 275 21.90 1.43 -20.35
C GLY A 275 20.65 0.54 -20.31
N PRO A 276 19.77 0.61 -21.33
CA PRO A 276 18.63 -0.29 -21.44
C PRO A 276 19.08 -1.75 -21.49
N GLY A 277 18.58 -2.59 -20.56
CA GLY A 277 18.88 -4.02 -20.50
C GLY A 277 20.17 -4.38 -19.75
N GLU A 278 20.88 -3.40 -19.19
CA GLU A 278 22.02 -3.64 -18.31
C GLU A 278 21.57 -3.88 -16.87
N ASP A 279 22.27 -4.76 -16.16
CA ASP A 279 22.06 -4.94 -14.74
C ASP A 279 22.46 -3.65 -13.99
N PRO A 280 21.63 -3.15 -13.07
CA PRO A 280 21.91 -1.93 -12.33
C PRO A 280 23.13 -2.12 -11.43
N VAL A 281 24.16 -1.31 -11.67
CA VAL A 281 25.37 -1.25 -10.83
C VAL A 281 25.21 -0.17 -9.76
N PRO A 282 25.81 -0.33 -8.57
CA PRO A 282 25.76 0.71 -7.55
C PRO A 282 26.49 1.97 -8.03
N ALA A 283 25.89 3.14 -7.80
CA ALA A 283 26.55 4.41 -8.06
C ALA A 283 27.82 4.55 -7.19
N PRO A 284 28.87 5.22 -7.68
CA PRO A 284 30.03 5.54 -6.85
C PRO A 284 29.61 6.49 -5.71
N GLY A 285 30.03 6.21 -4.49
CA GLY A 285 29.76 7.06 -3.32
C GLY A 285 29.39 6.27 -2.06
N SER A 286 29.04 7.02 -1.00
CA SER A 286 28.59 6.53 0.31
C SER A 286 27.07 6.71 0.52
N GLU A 287 26.32 6.95 -0.55
CA GLU A 287 24.88 7.23 -0.44
C GLU A 287 24.07 5.95 -0.25
N ILE A 288 23.04 6.03 0.59
CA ILE A 288 22.05 4.97 0.84
C ILE A 288 20.65 5.49 0.53
N VAL A 289 19.88 4.71 -0.22
CA VAL A 289 18.47 4.97 -0.47
C VAL A 289 17.63 4.27 0.58
N VAL A 290 16.76 5.04 1.22
CA VAL A 290 15.75 4.57 2.19
C VAL A 290 14.40 4.52 1.49
N LYS A 291 13.70 3.37 1.52
CA LYS A 291 12.44 3.17 0.79
C LYS A 291 11.23 2.97 1.71
N LYS A 292 10.09 3.53 1.30
CA LYS A 292 8.79 3.40 1.97
C LYS A 292 7.67 3.31 0.92
N GLY A 293 6.64 2.50 1.15
CA GLY A 293 5.50 2.41 0.23
C GLY A 293 4.62 3.66 0.24
N ARG A 294 3.91 3.95 -0.85
CA ARG A 294 2.91 5.04 -0.90
C ARG A 294 1.91 4.95 0.26
N GLY A 295 1.59 6.11 0.83
CA GLY A 295 0.68 6.26 1.97
C GLY A 295 1.35 6.03 3.33
N GLN A 296 2.53 5.41 3.41
CA GLN A 296 3.26 5.26 4.67
C GLN A 296 3.64 6.62 5.25
N THR A 297 3.72 6.71 6.58
CA THR A 297 4.09 7.96 7.25
C THR A 297 5.56 8.27 7.01
N VAL A 298 5.81 9.36 6.29
CA VAL A 298 7.15 9.84 5.92
C VAL A 298 7.40 11.26 6.42
N THR A 299 8.64 11.72 6.29
CA THR A 299 9.11 13.07 6.62
C THR A 299 9.29 13.93 5.36
N ASP A 300 9.62 15.20 5.54
CA ASP A 300 9.78 16.20 4.49
C ASP A 300 10.94 15.93 3.53
N ASP A 301 11.92 15.14 3.92
CA ASP A 301 13.04 14.75 3.07
C ASP A 301 12.72 13.60 2.09
N PHE A 302 11.55 12.96 2.21
CA PHE A 302 11.14 11.89 1.30
C PHE A 302 10.51 12.43 0.00
N VAL A 303 10.92 11.84 -1.11
CA VAL A 303 10.43 12.11 -2.47
C VAL A 303 9.72 10.87 -3.00
N LEU A 304 8.55 11.04 -3.65
CA LEU A 304 7.79 9.94 -4.24
C LEU A 304 8.32 9.62 -5.66
N LEU A 305 8.70 8.37 -5.93
CA LEU A 305 9.19 7.91 -7.24
C LEU A 305 8.42 6.67 -7.74
N PRO A 306 8.35 6.46 -9.07
CA PRO A 306 7.69 5.29 -9.65
C PRO A 306 8.59 4.05 -9.52
N TYR A 307 8.08 2.96 -8.96
CA TYR A 307 8.79 1.69 -8.90
C TYR A 307 8.97 1.09 -10.30
N SER A 308 10.22 1.07 -10.79
CA SER A 308 10.56 0.85 -12.20
C SER A 308 10.32 -0.58 -12.72
N ARG A 309 10.18 -1.59 -11.84
CA ARG A 309 10.08 -2.98 -12.30
C ARG A 309 8.72 -3.39 -12.88
N TYR A 310 7.63 -2.70 -12.50
CA TYR A 310 6.27 -3.08 -12.91
C TYR A 310 5.37 -1.93 -13.35
N GLY A 311 5.90 -0.69 -13.42
CA GLY A 311 5.20 0.48 -13.99
C GLY A 311 3.88 0.89 -13.31
N ARG A 312 3.51 0.26 -12.18
CA ARG A 312 2.21 0.44 -11.49
C ARG A 312 2.32 0.77 -10.00
N ALA A 313 3.51 0.72 -9.39
CA ALA A 313 3.71 0.98 -7.96
C ALA A 313 4.57 2.24 -7.74
N TRP A 314 4.35 2.94 -6.63
CA TRP A 314 5.08 4.14 -6.22
C TRP A 314 5.69 3.93 -4.84
N ASP A 315 6.91 4.41 -4.62
CA ASP A 315 7.61 4.39 -3.34
C ASP A 315 8.18 5.77 -2.97
N TRP A 316 8.05 6.13 -1.69
CA TRP A 316 8.74 7.25 -1.07
C TRP A 316 10.19 6.90 -0.81
N ARG A 317 11.09 7.84 -1.09
CA ARG A 317 12.53 7.64 -1.01
C ARG A 317 13.24 8.84 -0.44
N VAL A 318 14.29 8.60 0.33
CA VAL A 318 15.29 9.62 0.66
C VAL A 318 16.68 9.03 0.48
N THR A 319 17.61 9.85 -0.01
CA THR A 319 19.04 9.52 -0.04
C THR A 319 19.70 10.12 1.19
N VAL A 320 20.38 9.28 1.96
CA VAL A 320 21.13 9.68 3.15
C VAL A 320 22.59 9.26 3.02
N ASP A 321 23.48 9.89 3.79
CA ASP A 321 24.85 9.40 3.89
C ASP A 321 24.91 8.07 4.66
N GLU A 322 25.87 7.22 4.33
CA GLU A 322 26.02 5.90 4.97
C GLU A 322 26.24 5.96 6.48
N SER A 323 26.77 7.07 6.99
CA SER A 323 26.97 7.29 8.42
C SER A 323 25.65 7.48 9.19
N GLU A 324 24.57 7.84 8.49
CA GLU A 324 23.23 7.96 9.07
C GLU A 324 22.54 6.60 9.24
N VAL A 325 23.12 5.54 8.67
CA VAL A 325 22.59 4.18 8.72
C VAL A 325 23.39 3.34 9.70
N SER A 326 22.70 2.87 10.73
CA SER A 326 23.24 1.99 11.76
C SER A 326 22.47 0.67 11.81
N ASP A 327 23.00 -0.31 12.53
CA ASP A 327 22.37 -1.63 12.72
C ASP A 327 21.87 -2.24 11.39
N LEU A 328 22.74 -2.24 10.38
CA LEU A 328 22.41 -2.77 9.06
C LEU A 328 22.27 -4.30 9.13
N ARG A 329 21.10 -4.81 8.72
CA ARG A 329 20.78 -6.23 8.71
C ARG A 329 20.30 -6.71 7.35
N GLN A 330 20.75 -7.88 6.95
CA GLN A 330 20.11 -8.66 5.90
C GLN A 330 19.07 -9.57 6.56
N VAL A 331 17.82 -9.41 6.16
CA VAL A 331 16.72 -10.28 6.59
C VAL A 331 16.38 -11.23 5.47
N THR A 332 16.37 -12.51 5.78
CA THR A 332 15.86 -13.56 4.91
C THR A 332 14.71 -14.27 5.61
N ALA A 333 13.78 -14.81 4.83
CA ALA A 333 12.70 -15.63 5.33
C ALA A 333 12.63 -16.92 4.52
N THR A 334 12.24 -18.01 5.18
CA THR A 334 11.91 -19.28 4.53
C THR A 334 10.51 -19.72 4.93
N THR A 335 9.88 -20.51 4.08
CA THR A 335 8.61 -21.17 4.38
C THR A 335 8.52 -22.51 3.68
N THR A 336 7.65 -23.40 4.17
CA THR A 336 7.36 -24.69 3.54
C THR A 336 6.08 -24.60 2.74
N TRP A 337 6.14 -25.00 1.47
CA TRP A 337 5.00 -25.12 0.55
C TRP A 337 5.06 -26.48 -0.15
N GLN A 338 3.93 -27.19 -0.22
CA GLN A 338 3.85 -28.54 -0.81
C GLN A 338 4.91 -29.53 -0.29
N GLY A 339 5.24 -29.43 1.01
CA GLY A 339 6.21 -30.30 1.67
C GLY A 339 7.69 -29.98 1.41
N GLN A 340 7.99 -28.91 0.67
CA GLN A 340 9.36 -28.44 0.42
C GLN A 340 9.60 -27.06 1.01
N THR A 341 10.82 -26.79 1.47
CA THR A 341 11.20 -25.48 2.04
C THR A 341 11.80 -24.59 0.95
N TYR A 342 11.26 -23.38 0.85
CA TYR A 342 11.66 -22.36 -0.12
C TYR A 342 12.14 -21.10 0.59
N ALA A 343 13.07 -20.39 -0.04
CA ALA A 343 13.38 -19.02 0.32
C ALA A 343 12.26 -18.09 -0.16
N VAL A 344 11.92 -17.11 0.67
CA VAL A 344 10.96 -16.08 0.34
C VAL A 344 11.65 -14.98 -0.46
N GLU A 345 11.18 -14.73 -1.67
CA GLU A 345 11.73 -13.72 -2.59
C GLU A 345 11.08 -12.34 -2.40
N GLY A 346 9.91 -12.30 -1.76
CA GLY A 346 9.15 -11.10 -1.46
C GLY A 346 7.69 -11.44 -1.17
N GLY A 347 6.84 -10.43 -1.02
CA GLY A 347 5.41 -10.64 -0.84
C GLY A 347 4.57 -9.43 -1.23
N ASP A 348 3.28 -9.67 -1.35
CA ASP A 348 2.25 -8.66 -1.54
C ASP A 348 1.28 -8.72 -0.35
N ASP A 349 1.51 -7.81 0.60
CA ASP A 349 0.65 -7.64 1.78
C ASP A 349 -0.80 -7.32 1.41
N SER A 350 -1.05 -6.72 0.24
CA SER A 350 -2.40 -6.40 -0.21
C SER A 350 -3.18 -7.60 -0.75
N GLY A 351 -2.47 -8.65 -1.18
CA GLY A 351 -3.03 -9.90 -1.68
C GLY A 351 -2.81 -11.12 -0.78
N ALA A 352 -2.12 -10.96 0.35
CA ALA A 352 -1.63 -12.07 1.19
C ALA A 352 -0.84 -13.11 0.37
N LEU A 353 0.00 -12.63 -0.56
CA LEU A 353 0.83 -13.46 -1.43
C LEU A 353 2.30 -13.39 -0.99
N VAL A 354 3.01 -14.48 -1.22
CA VAL A 354 4.45 -14.63 -1.06
C VAL A 354 5.04 -15.17 -2.36
N TYR A 355 6.17 -14.62 -2.79
CA TYR A 355 6.86 -15.06 -4.00
C TYR A 355 7.89 -16.13 -3.63
N LEU A 356 7.74 -17.33 -4.21
CA LEU A 356 8.57 -18.51 -3.97
C LEU A 356 8.99 -19.11 -5.32
N ASN A 357 10.30 -19.17 -5.59
CA ASN A 357 10.85 -19.77 -6.80
C ASN A 357 10.19 -19.24 -8.09
N GLY A 358 10.07 -17.92 -8.21
CA GLY A 358 9.43 -17.25 -9.35
C GLY A 358 7.91 -17.46 -9.46
N THR A 359 7.27 -18.06 -8.45
CA THR A 359 5.82 -18.31 -8.41
C THR A 359 5.17 -17.49 -7.30
N SER A 360 3.99 -16.93 -7.56
CA SER A 360 3.15 -16.30 -6.53
C SER A 360 2.36 -17.38 -5.80
N VAL A 361 2.64 -17.55 -4.51
CA VAL A 361 1.97 -18.52 -3.64
C VAL A 361 1.19 -17.76 -2.60
N ASP A 362 0.04 -18.28 -2.22
CA ASP A 362 -0.71 -17.69 -1.13
C ASP A 362 -0.05 -18.01 0.24
N VAL A 363 0.05 -17.01 1.12
CA VAL A 363 0.72 -17.12 2.43
C VAL A 363 0.15 -18.23 3.32
N ASN A 364 -1.17 -18.45 3.34
CA ASN A 364 -1.76 -19.47 4.21
C ASN A 364 -1.71 -20.89 3.61
N GLU A 365 -1.23 -21.04 2.38
CA GLU A 365 -0.81 -22.36 1.85
C GLU A 365 0.60 -22.74 2.32
N THR A 366 1.28 -21.83 3.00
CA THR A 366 2.64 -22.01 3.49
C THR A 366 2.67 -22.13 5.01
N THR A 367 3.75 -22.69 5.56
CA THR A 367 3.98 -22.65 7.00
C THR A 367 4.30 -21.23 7.47
N PRO A 368 4.18 -20.93 8.78
CA PRO A 368 4.65 -19.65 9.30
C PRO A 368 6.09 -19.38 8.89
N PHE A 369 6.36 -18.14 8.48
CA PHE A 369 7.69 -17.74 8.02
C PHE A 369 8.72 -17.90 9.12
N VAL A 370 9.85 -18.52 8.77
CA VAL A 370 11.04 -18.58 9.61
C VAL A 370 11.99 -17.51 9.14
N TYR A 371 12.21 -16.50 9.99
CA TYR A 371 13.07 -15.38 9.67
C TYR A 371 14.45 -15.54 10.27
N THR A 372 15.45 -15.03 9.56
CA THR A 372 16.80 -14.85 10.07
C THR A 372 17.28 -13.44 9.74
N ALA A 373 17.83 -12.75 10.72
CA ALA A 373 18.47 -11.45 10.55
C ALA A 373 19.95 -11.56 10.91
N GLN A 374 20.81 -11.13 10.00
CA GLN A 374 22.27 -11.15 10.18
C GLN A 374 22.84 -9.76 9.90
N PRO A 375 23.92 -9.35 10.58
CA PRO A 375 24.66 -8.15 10.20
C PRO A 375 24.99 -8.18 8.70
N ALA A 376 24.70 -7.09 8.00
CA ALA A 376 25.00 -6.96 6.58
C ALA A 376 26.18 -6.01 6.35
N ASP A 377 27.01 -6.35 5.37
CA ASP A 377 27.94 -5.40 4.77
C ASP A 377 27.20 -4.50 3.77
N ARG A 378 27.61 -3.24 3.66
CA ARG A 378 27.00 -2.29 2.71
C ARG A 378 27.07 -2.77 1.25
N ARG A 379 28.03 -3.61 0.91
CA ARG A 379 28.19 -4.21 -0.43
C ARG A 379 27.11 -5.22 -0.78
N VAL A 380 26.43 -5.81 0.21
CA VAL A 380 25.33 -6.76 -0.04
C VAL A 380 23.97 -6.07 -0.20
N LEU A 381 23.92 -4.75 0.01
CA LEU A 381 22.71 -3.98 -0.21
C LEU A 381 22.25 -4.13 -1.67
N PRO A 382 20.94 -4.35 -1.89
CA PRO A 382 20.38 -4.39 -3.23
C PRO A 382 20.63 -3.05 -3.92
N VAL A 383 20.83 -3.10 -5.23
CA VAL A 383 20.94 -1.88 -6.05
C VAL A 383 19.53 -1.46 -6.46
N ASP A 384 19.21 -0.22 -6.18
CA ASP A 384 17.90 0.35 -6.48
C ASP A 384 17.87 0.94 -7.89
N SER A 385 17.31 0.17 -8.81
CA SER A 385 17.33 0.39 -10.26
C SER A 385 16.35 1.43 -10.77
N ILE A 386 16.10 2.51 -10.03
CA ILE A 386 15.39 3.64 -10.61
C ILE A 386 16.37 4.43 -11.48
N PHE A 387 16.01 4.53 -12.76
CA PHE A 387 16.61 5.43 -13.71
C PHE A 387 16.54 6.86 -13.16
N TRP A 388 17.70 7.39 -12.79
CA TRP A 388 17.86 8.78 -12.35
C TRP A 388 17.63 9.78 -13.47
#